data_AF-A0A194V767-F1
#
_entry.id   AF-A0A194V767-F1
#
_cell.length_a   1.000
_cell.length_b   1.000
_cell.length_c   1.000
_cell.angle_alpha   90.00
_cell.angle_beta   90.00
_cell.angle_gamma   90.00
#
_symmetry.space_group_name_H-M   'P 1'
#
loop_
_entity.id
_entity.type
_entity.pdbx_description
1 polymer ?
#
loop_
_entity_poly.entity_id
_entity_poly.type
_entity_poly.pdbx_seq_one_letter_code
_entity_poly.pdbx_strand_id
1 'polypeptide(L)'
;MQLQLEDLQELSSNSKGKQRAGEVNDFELALSYYKTELESSTTFVLDRHMCMSIARAVHRDGNIITELKAQEDQAAADRILALRSQDGNIPSSRNNDGETHGSKGEANDVDDELLEKMKALYIFGPKDYNDPDAELDHPESLAWAASRARSGKRSKETAKRQCVSCLDHFEFYDVTRAPCSHEYCRGCLNELFTRSLTDESLFPPRCCGQAIPVQANRFFLSSKLVGEYQAKKLEMDTPNRTYCHQPSCSKFIPPQFIGDDVGTCVRCKAKTEPPTLGTVQRIRQFKSCFEWQLRTDGNDAIRATDWLICDMAVTI
;
A
#
# COMPACT_ATOMS: atom_id res chain seq x y z
N MET A 1 11.82 -25.98 -13.10
CA MET A 1 11.86 -25.42 -14.47
C MET A 1 12.84 -26.17 -15.37
N GLN A 2 14.13 -26.31 -15.03
CA GLN A 2 15.08 -27.05 -15.90
C GLN A 2 14.67 -28.51 -16.16
N LEU A 3 14.31 -29.27 -15.11
CA LEU A 3 13.77 -30.63 -15.27
C LEU A 3 12.52 -30.68 -16.17
N GLN A 4 11.63 -29.68 -16.09
CA GLN A 4 10.41 -29.65 -16.92
C GLN A 4 10.72 -29.34 -18.39
N LEU A 5 11.78 -28.56 -18.66
CA LEU A 5 12.27 -28.35 -20.03
C LEU A 5 12.89 -29.62 -20.60
N GLU A 6 13.61 -30.38 -19.78
CA GLU A 6 14.16 -31.69 -20.15
C GLU A 6 13.05 -32.71 -20.43
N ASP A 7 12.01 -32.77 -19.58
CA ASP A 7 10.82 -33.61 -19.79
C ASP A 7 10.12 -33.27 -21.12
N LEU A 8 9.97 -31.98 -21.44
CA LEU A 8 9.40 -31.53 -22.71
C LEU A 8 10.26 -31.97 -23.91
N GLN A 9 11.59 -31.91 -23.76
CA GLN A 9 12.51 -32.35 -24.80
C GLN A 9 12.42 -33.86 -25.01
N GLU A 10 12.28 -34.65 -23.95
CA GLU A 10 12.06 -36.09 -24.04
C GLU A 10 10.72 -36.42 -24.71
N LEU A 11 9.62 -35.76 -24.30
CA LEU A 11 8.28 -35.93 -24.88
C LEU A 11 8.24 -35.60 -26.37
N SER A 12 8.91 -34.51 -26.78
CA SER A 12 9.00 -34.14 -28.20
C SER A 12 9.78 -35.18 -29.02
N SER A 13 10.90 -35.69 -28.48
CA SER A 13 11.74 -36.70 -29.15
C SER A 13 11.06 -38.06 -29.32
N ASN A 14 10.16 -38.42 -28.40
CA ASN A 14 9.41 -39.67 -28.44
C ASN A 14 8.15 -39.60 -29.33
N SER A 15 7.77 -38.41 -29.81
CA SER A 15 6.58 -38.23 -30.64
C SER A 15 6.85 -38.54 -32.13
N LYS A 16 6.75 -39.82 -32.53
CA LYS A 16 6.70 -40.19 -33.95
C LYS A 16 5.30 -39.95 -34.52
N GLY A 17 5.06 -38.77 -35.10
CA GLY A 17 3.80 -38.41 -35.73
C GLY A 17 3.51 -39.20 -37.02
N LYS A 18 2.38 -39.91 -37.07
CA LYS A 18 1.79 -40.45 -38.32
C LYS A 18 0.78 -39.44 -38.88
N GLN A 19 1.24 -38.31 -39.44
CA GLN A 19 0.32 -37.28 -39.96
C GLN A 19 0.78 -36.75 -41.32
N ARG A 20 -0.19 -36.20 -42.07
CA ARG A 20 0.05 -35.61 -43.40
C ARG A 20 0.87 -34.33 -43.24
N ALA A 21 1.84 -34.14 -44.14
CA ALA A 21 2.71 -32.97 -44.12
C ALA A 21 1.89 -31.66 -44.23
N GLY A 22 1.99 -30.80 -43.21
CA GLY A 22 1.44 -29.43 -43.22
C GLY A 22 0.38 -29.11 -42.15
N GLU A 23 -0.14 -30.09 -41.41
CA GLU A 23 -1.05 -29.85 -40.27
C GLU A 23 -0.26 -29.84 -38.95
N VAL A 24 -0.33 -28.74 -38.19
CA VAL A 24 0.26 -28.64 -36.84
C VAL A 24 -0.63 -29.40 -35.87
N ASN A 25 -0.05 -30.39 -35.19
CA ASN A 25 -0.77 -31.20 -34.21
C ASN A 25 -1.07 -30.36 -32.95
N ASP A 26 -2.31 -30.36 -32.45
CA ASP A 26 -2.70 -29.68 -31.21
C ASP A 26 -1.78 -30.06 -30.03
N PHE A 27 -1.30 -31.31 -29.99
CA PHE A 27 -0.34 -31.77 -28.99
C PHE A 27 1.03 -31.08 -29.12
N GLU A 28 1.54 -30.93 -30.35
CA GLU A 28 2.82 -30.27 -30.61
C GLU A 28 2.72 -28.77 -30.33
N LEU A 29 1.58 -28.16 -30.67
CA LEU A 29 1.28 -26.78 -30.33
C LEU A 29 1.24 -26.56 -28.81
N ALA A 30 0.58 -27.46 -28.07
CA ALA A 30 0.54 -27.40 -26.60
C ALA A 30 1.93 -27.53 -25.96
N LEU A 31 2.78 -28.46 -26.46
CA LEU A 31 4.16 -28.59 -26.00
C LEU A 31 4.97 -27.31 -26.29
N SER A 32 4.78 -26.70 -27.47
CA SER A 32 5.46 -25.46 -27.83
C SER A 32 5.07 -24.30 -26.91
N TYR A 33 3.78 -24.13 -26.59
CA TYR A 33 3.32 -23.09 -25.66
C TYR A 33 3.87 -23.32 -24.26
N TYR A 34 3.81 -24.55 -23.76
CA TYR A 34 4.32 -24.86 -22.43
C TYR A 34 5.84 -24.62 -22.33
N LYS A 35 6.60 -24.97 -23.38
CA LYS A 35 8.02 -24.62 -23.47
C LYS A 35 8.25 -23.12 -23.37
N THR A 36 7.53 -22.32 -24.17
CA THR A 36 7.67 -20.85 -24.14
C THR A 36 7.31 -20.25 -22.79
N GLU A 37 6.31 -20.80 -22.10
CA GLU A 37 5.90 -20.36 -20.77
C GLU A 37 6.97 -20.67 -19.70
N LEU A 38 7.59 -21.85 -19.78
CA LEU A 38 8.70 -22.24 -18.90
C LEU A 38 9.95 -21.39 -19.14
N GLU A 39 10.29 -21.12 -20.39
CA GLU A 39 11.41 -20.23 -20.76
C GLU A 39 11.16 -18.82 -20.23
N SER A 40 9.97 -18.25 -20.47
CA SER A 40 9.57 -16.93 -19.94
C SER A 40 9.62 -16.88 -18.41
N SER A 41 9.16 -17.93 -17.74
CA SER A 41 9.19 -18.01 -16.27
C SER A 41 10.63 -18.10 -15.74
N THR A 42 11.50 -18.80 -16.47
CA THR A 42 12.92 -18.92 -16.14
C THR A 42 13.61 -17.56 -16.26
N THR A 43 13.40 -16.84 -17.36
CA THR A 43 13.92 -15.48 -17.54
C THR A 43 13.44 -14.56 -16.42
N PHE A 44 12.15 -14.60 -16.08
CA PHE A 44 11.60 -13.78 -15.00
C PHE A 44 12.29 -14.03 -13.64
N VAL A 45 12.57 -15.29 -13.30
CA VAL A 45 13.26 -15.64 -12.04
C VAL A 45 14.72 -15.18 -12.06
N LEU A 46 15.42 -15.36 -13.18
CA LEU A 46 16.81 -14.92 -13.34
C LEU A 46 16.92 -13.38 -13.26
N ASP A 47 16.01 -12.66 -13.92
CA ASP A 47 15.94 -11.21 -13.86
C ASP A 47 15.69 -10.74 -12.43
N ARG A 48 14.76 -11.38 -11.71
CA ARG A 48 14.52 -11.11 -10.29
C ARG A 48 15.79 -11.31 -9.46
N HIS A 49 16.51 -12.41 -9.66
CA HIS A 49 17.76 -12.68 -8.95
C HIS A 49 18.82 -11.61 -9.24
N MET A 50 19.00 -11.24 -10.52
CA MET A 50 19.90 -10.18 -10.93
C MET A 50 19.53 -8.84 -10.29
N CYS A 51 18.25 -8.44 -10.34
CA CYS A 51 17.78 -7.22 -9.69
C CYS A 51 18.04 -7.23 -8.19
N MET A 52 17.84 -8.37 -7.51
CA MET A 52 18.14 -8.51 -6.08
C MET A 52 19.64 -8.37 -5.80
N SER A 53 20.50 -8.98 -6.61
CA SER A 53 21.96 -8.85 -6.51
C SER A 53 22.42 -7.39 -6.68
N ILE A 54 21.91 -6.69 -7.70
CA ILE A 54 22.18 -5.26 -7.92
C ILE A 54 21.72 -4.44 -6.70
N ALA A 55 20.52 -4.71 -6.19
CA ALA A 55 19.99 -4.01 -5.03
C ALA A 55 20.83 -4.25 -3.76
N ARG A 56 21.32 -5.49 -3.55
CA ARG A 56 22.24 -5.85 -2.46
C ARG A 56 23.57 -5.08 -2.58
N ALA A 57 24.15 -5.01 -3.78
CA ALA A 57 25.39 -4.27 -4.03
C ALA A 57 25.22 -2.77 -3.76
N VAL A 58 24.16 -2.16 -4.30
CA VAL A 58 23.83 -0.73 -4.06
C VAL A 58 23.62 -0.47 -2.57
N HIS A 59 22.93 -1.36 -1.86
CA HIS A 59 22.70 -1.20 -0.42
C HIS A 59 24.01 -1.28 0.38
N ARG A 60 24.90 -2.21 0.04
CA ARG A 60 26.17 -2.42 0.73
C ARG A 60 27.16 -1.29 0.47
N ASP A 61 27.24 -0.82 -0.77
CA ASP A 61 28.23 0.17 -1.20
C ASP A 61 27.74 1.62 -1.09
N GLY A 62 26.43 1.84 -0.86
CA GLY A 62 25.82 3.16 -0.83
C GLY A 62 26.50 4.16 0.13
N ASN A 63 26.89 3.71 1.33
CA ASN A 63 27.59 4.57 2.28
C ASN A 63 28.98 5.00 1.76
N ILE A 64 29.70 4.08 1.12
CA ILE A 64 31.01 4.35 0.55
C ILE A 64 30.88 5.29 -0.64
N ILE A 65 29.90 5.06 -1.52
CA ILE A 65 29.62 5.92 -2.67
C ILE A 65 29.29 7.35 -2.21
N THR A 66 28.49 7.50 -1.17
CA THR A 66 28.10 8.81 -0.63
C THR A 66 29.30 9.57 -0.08
N GLU A 67 30.17 8.88 0.68
CA GLU A 67 31.40 9.46 1.22
C GLU A 67 32.36 9.89 0.10
N LEU A 68 32.60 9.00 -0.88
CA LEU A 68 33.49 9.31 -2.01
C LEU A 68 32.97 10.48 -2.84
N LYS A 69 31.65 10.55 -3.05
CA LYS A 69 31.03 11.67 -3.74
C LYS A 69 31.24 12.99 -2.99
N ALA A 70 31.06 12.99 -1.67
CA ALA A 70 31.29 14.19 -0.86
C ALA A 70 32.76 14.66 -0.93
N GLN A 71 33.71 13.71 -0.94
CA GLN A 71 35.13 14.01 -1.13
C GLN A 71 35.42 14.58 -2.52
N GLU A 72 34.81 14.04 -3.58
CA GLU A 72 34.93 14.56 -4.94
C GLU A 72 34.34 15.98 -5.08
N ASP A 73 33.15 16.21 -4.51
CA ASP A 73 32.50 17.52 -4.50
C ASP A 73 33.37 18.56 -3.76
N GLN A 74 33.97 18.18 -2.62
CA GLN A 74 34.90 19.04 -1.90
C GLN A 74 36.15 19.34 -2.74
N ALA A 75 36.75 18.32 -3.36
CA ALA A 75 37.92 18.50 -4.22
C ALA A 75 37.62 19.39 -5.44
N ALA A 76 36.41 19.31 -5.98
CA ALA A 76 35.95 20.18 -7.07
C ALA A 76 35.81 21.63 -6.59
N ALA A 77 35.22 21.87 -5.40
CA ALA A 77 35.11 23.19 -4.80
C ALA A 77 36.48 23.81 -4.52
N ASP A 78 37.41 23.03 -3.97
CA ASP A 78 38.78 23.44 -3.70
C ASP A 78 39.51 23.83 -4.98
N ARG A 79 39.32 23.06 -6.07
CA ARG A 79 39.87 23.39 -7.39
C ARG A 79 39.35 24.73 -7.91
N ILE A 80 38.05 24.99 -7.78
CA ILE A 80 37.45 26.28 -8.19
C ILE A 80 38.05 27.43 -7.39
N LEU A 81 38.20 27.26 -6.08
CA LEU A 81 38.79 28.27 -5.20
C LEU A 81 40.26 28.54 -5.57
N ALA A 82 41.04 27.49 -5.84
CA ALA A 82 42.45 27.60 -6.22
C ALA A 82 42.63 28.36 -7.54
N LEU A 83 41.82 28.06 -8.56
CA LEU A 83 41.84 28.78 -9.84
C LEU A 83 41.49 30.27 -9.66
N ARG A 84 40.43 30.59 -8.90
CA ARG A 84 40.05 31.98 -8.60
C ARG A 84 41.14 32.74 -7.84
N SER A 85 41.89 32.06 -6.99
CA SER A 85 43.01 32.63 -6.23
C SER A 85 44.20 32.98 -7.13
N GLN A 86 44.40 32.24 -8.24
CA GLN A 86 45.45 32.53 -9.23
C GLN A 86 45.10 33.72 -10.12
N ASP A 87 43.82 33.90 -10.46
CA ASP A 87 43.35 35.01 -11.30
C ASP A 87 43.23 36.35 -10.54
N GLY A 88 43.63 36.40 -9.25
CA GLY A 88 43.65 37.63 -8.44
C GLY A 88 42.27 38.18 -8.06
N ASN A 89 41.19 37.48 -8.40
CA ASN A 89 39.82 37.89 -8.08
C ASN A 89 39.39 37.32 -6.73
N ILE A 90 39.99 37.85 -5.65
CA ILE A 90 39.59 37.56 -4.27
C ILE A 90 38.39 38.47 -3.94
N PRO A 91 37.16 37.96 -3.75
CA PRO A 91 36.15 38.77 -3.10
C PRO A 91 36.61 38.99 -1.66
N SER A 92 36.85 40.25 -1.31
CA SER A 92 37.05 40.69 0.07
C SER A 92 35.91 40.14 0.90
N SER A 93 36.24 39.49 2.02
CA SER A 93 35.29 39.00 3.01
C SER A 93 34.21 40.05 3.28
N ARG A 94 33.06 39.88 2.65
CA ARG A 94 31.82 40.53 3.07
C ARG A 94 31.15 39.49 3.92
N ASN A 95 31.27 39.68 5.23
CA ASN A 95 30.31 39.17 6.20
C ASN A 95 28.92 39.46 5.62
N ASN A 96 28.25 38.41 5.17
CA ASN A 96 26.86 38.47 4.80
C ASN A 96 26.19 37.36 5.59
N ASP A 97 25.72 37.74 6.77
CA ASP A 97 24.57 37.13 7.43
C ASP A 97 23.40 37.22 6.45
N GLY A 98 23.35 36.27 5.53
CA GLY A 98 22.42 36.23 4.42
C GLY A 98 21.85 34.83 4.35
N GLU A 99 20.71 34.68 5.02
CA GLU A 99 19.77 33.57 4.95
C GLU A 99 19.95 32.72 3.70
N THR A 100 20.51 31.54 3.88
CA THR A 100 20.34 30.43 2.96
C THR A 100 18.86 30.03 2.99
N HIS A 101 18.05 30.76 2.24
CA HIS A 101 16.91 30.16 1.55
C HIS A 101 17.46 29.18 0.51
N GLY A 102 18.06 28.09 1.02
CA GLY A 102 18.14 26.84 0.33
C GLY A 102 16.70 26.46 0.08
N SER A 103 16.28 26.68 -1.17
CA SER A 103 15.08 26.08 -1.72
C SER A 103 15.18 24.59 -1.37
N LYS A 104 14.49 24.19 -0.29
CA LYS A 104 14.16 22.80 -0.03
C LYS A 104 13.28 22.42 -1.22
N GLY A 105 13.94 22.05 -2.31
CA GLY A 105 13.32 21.19 -3.30
C GLY A 105 12.74 20.05 -2.50
N GLU A 106 11.42 19.90 -2.60
CA GLU A 106 10.63 18.85 -2.01
C GLU A 106 11.19 17.52 -2.52
N ALA A 107 12.29 17.06 -1.93
CA ALA A 107 12.65 15.67 -1.93
C ALA A 107 11.49 15.02 -1.19
N ASN A 108 10.65 14.31 -1.95
CA ASN A 108 9.63 13.44 -1.40
C ASN A 108 10.33 12.57 -0.35
N ASP A 109 10.16 12.95 0.92
CA ASP A 109 10.75 12.30 2.07
C ASP A 109 10.02 10.96 2.20
N VAL A 110 10.50 9.97 1.45
CA VAL A 110 9.99 8.62 1.53
C VAL A 110 10.42 8.14 2.90
N ASP A 111 9.46 8.10 3.84
CA ASP A 111 9.64 7.70 5.24
C ASP A 111 10.75 6.65 5.37
N ASP A 112 11.86 7.02 6.02
CA ASP A 112 13.04 6.16 6.19
C ASP A 112 12.67 4.77 6.75
N GLU A 113 11.62 4.70 7.57
CA GLU A 113 11.07 3.44 8.07
C GLU A 113 10.45 2.60 6.94
N LEU A 114 9.66 3.20 6.06
CA LEU A 114 9.10 2.52 4.90
C LEU A 114 10.21 2.02 3.97
N LEU A 115 11.23 2.85 3.72
CA LEU A 115 12.36 2.48 2.89
C LEU A 115 13.12 1.29 3.50
N GLU A 116 13.33 1.27 4.82
CA GLU A 116 13.98 0.14 5.50
C GLU A 116 13.13 -1.13 5.46
N LYS A 117 11.80 -1.03 5.63
CA LYS A 117 10.88 -2.17 5.48
C LYS A 117 10.89 -2.71 4.05
N MET A 118 10.94 -1.84 3.05
CA MET A 118 11.07 -2.24 1.65
C MET A 118 12.39 -2.96 1.38
N LYS A 119 13.52 -2.44 1.89
CA LYS A 119 14.82 -3.12 1.79
C LYS A 119 14.74 -4.53 2.38
N ALA A 120 14.15 -4.69 3.55
CA ALA A 120 13.98 -6.00 4.16
C ALA A 120 13.15 -6.97 3.29
N LEU A 121 12.01 -6.52 2.76
CA LEU A 121 11.11 -7.37 1.97
C LEU A 121 11.67 -7.75 0.59
N TYR A 122 12.36 -6.84 -0.08
CA TYR A 122 12.74 -7.02 -1.50
C TYR A 122 14.21 -7.32 -1.73
N ILE A 123 15.11 -7.00 -0.79
CA ILE A 123 16.56 -7.22 -0.93
C ILE A 123 17.01 -8.45 -0.14
N PHE A 124 16.52 -8.59 1.09
CA PHE A 124 16.91 -9.66 2.01
C PHE A 124 15.91 -10.83 2.03
N GLY A 125 14.65 -10.58 1.68
CA GLY A 125 13.59 -11.59 1.62
C GLY A 125 13.23 -12.17 3.00
N PRO A 126 12.13 -12.95 3.09
CA PRO A 126 11.97 -13.89 4.21
C PRO A 126 13.23 -14.76 4.26
N LYS A 127 13.73 -15.09 5.46
CA LYS A 127 14.86 -16.02 5.63
C LYS A 127 14.51 -17.37 5.01
N ASP A 128 14.72 -17.53 3.71
CA ASP A 128 14.81 -18.83 3.09
C ASP A 128 16.14 -19.40 3.53
N TYR A 129 16.08 -20.49 4.29
CA TYR A 129 17.22 -21.26 4.78
C TYR A 129 18.05 -21.89 3.64
N ASN A 130 17.79 -21.52 2.39
CA ASN A 130 18.41 -22.01 1.17
C ASN A 130 18.75 -20.83 0.24
N ASP A 131 19.48 -19.82 0.73
CA ASP A 131 20.21 -18.89 -0.16
C ASP A 131 21.57 -19.52 -0.50
N PRO A 132 21.76 -20.12 -1.69
CA PRO A 132 23.05 -20.66 -2.10
C PRO A 132 24.12 -19.56 -2.27
N ASP A 133 23.72 -18.30 -2.30
CA ASP A 133 24.62 -17.13 -2.38
C ASP A 133 25.14 -16.71 -0.98
N ALA A 134 24.64 -17.33 0.09
CA ALA A 134 25.22 -17.16 1.44
C ALA A 134 26.57 -17.90 1.62
N GLU A 135 26.94 -18.80 0.69
CA GLU A 135 28.17 -19.59 0.73
C GLU A 135 29.17 -19.33 -0.41
N LEU A 136 28.94 -18.34 -1.27
CA LEU A 136 29.94 -17.92 -2.26
C LEU A 136 30.65 -16.63 -1.85
N ASP A 137 31.08 -16.58 -0.59
CA ASP A 137 32.19 -15.72 -0.14
C ASP A 137 33.50 -16.46 -0.49
N HIS A 138 33.77 -16.63 -1.79
CA HIS A 138 35.06 -17.12 -2.27
C HIS A 138 35.97 -15.96 -2.68
N PRO A 139 37.22 -15.97 -2.23
CA PRO A 139 37.94 -14.77 -1.88
C PRO A 139 38.84 -14.36 -3.04
N GLU A 140 38.45 -13.32 -3.76
CA GLU A 140 39.40 -12.61 -4.59
C GLU A 140 40.27 -11.73 -3.69
N SER A 141 41.52 -12.17 -3.56
CA SER A 141 42.63 -11.55 -2.84
C SER A 141 42.52 -10.03 -2.76
N LEU A 142 42.62 -9.50 -1.54
CA LEU A 142 43.55 -8.46 -1.09
C LEU A 142 43.20 -8.09 0.37
N ALA A 143 44.19 -7.67 1.15
CA ALA A 143 44.13 -7.45 2.60
C ALA A 143 43.00 -6.52 3.12
N TRP A 144 42.26 -5.82 2.25
CA TRP A 144 41.12 -4.97 2.58
C TRP A 144 39.84 -5.74 2.95
N ALA A 145 39.70 -7.00 2.52
CA ALA A 145 38.58 -7.86 2.88
C ALA A 145 38.63 -8.33 4.35
N ALA A 146 39.84 -8.54 4.88
CA ALA A 146 40.06 -8.98 6.26
C ALA A 146 39.60 -7.93 7.30
N SER A 147 39.59 -6.66 6.93
CA SER A 147 39.08 -5.55 7.77
C SER A 147 37.55 -5.58 7.90
N ARG A 148 36.82 -6.13 6.93
CA ARG A 148 35.34 -6.24 6.97
C ARG A 148 34.87 -7.48 7.75
N ALA A 149 35.67 -8.55 7.78
CA ALA A 149 35.31 -9.80 8.44
C ALA A 149 35.17 -9.70 9.98
N ARG A 150 35.78 -8.70 10.62
CA ARG A 150 35.72 -8.53 12.09
C ARG A 150 34.51 -7.72 12.58
N SER A 151 33.73 -7.09 11.70
CA SER A 151 32.54 -6.31 12.07
C SER A 151 31.20 -6.90 11.60
N GLY A 152 31.21 -8.03 10.89
CA GLY A 152 30.02 -8.55 10.20
C GLY A 152 29.27 -9.71 10.87
N LYS A 153 29.70 -10.19 12.05
CA LYS A 153 29.11 -11.36 12.71
C LYS A 153 28.28 -11.00 13.94
N ARG A 154 27.42 -9.98 13.82
CA ARG A 154 26.12 -10.00 14.51
C ARG A 154 25.12 -10.16 13.39
N SER A 155 24.56 -11.36 13.26
CA SER A 155 23.21 -11.50 12.75
C SER A 155 22.41 -10.39 13.39
N LYS A 156 22.04 -9.37 12.60
CA LYS A 156 21.11 -8.33 12.99
C LYS A 156 19.80 -9.11 13.12
N GLU A 157 19.61 -9.77 14.26
CA GLU A 157 18.36 -10.40 14.63
C GLU A 157 17.35 -9.27 14.53
N THR A 158 16.57 -9.34 13.47
CA THR A 158 15.61 -8.34 13.10
C THR A 158 14.70 -8.18 14.31
N ALA A 159 14.73 -7.00 14.92
CA ALA A 159 14.07 -6.78 16.18
C ALA A 159 12.58 -7.12 16.02
N LYS A 160 12.14 -8.18 16.69
CA LYS A 160 10.73 -8.57 16.65
C LYS A 160 9.88 -7.52 17.35
N ARG A 161 8.70 -7.29 16.81
CA ARG A 161 7.73 -6.28 17.23
C ARG A 161 6.42 -6.96 17.59
N GLN A 162 5.74 -6.48 18.62
CA GLN A 162 4.53 -7.11 19.14
C GLN A 162 3.29 -6.41 18.58
N CYS A 163 2.33 -7.19 18.06
CA CYS A 163 1.06 -6.65 17.62
C CYS A 163 0.14 -6.36 18.82
N VAL A 164 -0.44 -5.16 18.88
CA VAL A 164 -1.36 -4.76 19.96
C VAL A 164 -2.68 -5.55 19.96
N SER A 165 -3.08 -6.13 18.82
CA SER A 165 -4.37 -6.81 18.67
C SER A 165 -4.31 -8.30 18.98
N CYS A 166 -3.33 -9.03 18.44
CA CYS A 166 -3.19 -10.48 18.68
C CYS A 166 -2.12 -10.83 19.70
N LEU A 167 -1.29 -9.86 20.12
CA LEU A 167 -0.19 -10.03 21.08
C LEU A 167 0.97 -10.91 20.59
N ASP A 168 0.92 -11.39 19.35
CA ASP A 168 2.02 -12.15 18.72
C ASP A 168 3.16 -11.22 18.29
N HIS A 169 4.33 -11.84 18.10
CA HIS A 169 5.56 -11.15 17.69
C HIS A 169 5.86 -11.42 16.21
N PHE A 170 6.14 -10.34 15.48
CA PHE A 170 6.42 -10.36 14.06
C PHE A 170 7.74 -9.66 13.77
N GLU A 171 8.30 -9.90 12.59
CA GLU A 171 9.44 -9.14 12.12
C GLU A 171 9.08 -7.67 11.94
N PHE A 172 10.03 -6.75 12.13
CA PHE A 172 9.75 -5.31 12.10
C PHE A 172 9.13 -4.83 10.77
N TYR A 173 9.38 -5.53 9.67
CA TYR A 173 8.82 -5.26 8.34
C TYR A 173 7.42 -5.86 8.11
N ASP A 174 6.96 -6.69 9.04
CA ASP A 174 5.62 -7.30 9.05
C ASP A 174 4.64 -6.62 10.02
N VAL A 175 5.09 -5.54 10.66
CA VAL A 175 4.23 -4.67 11.47
C VAL A 175 4.14 -3.27 10.87
N THR A 176 2.98 -2.65 11.04
CA THR A 176 2.77 -1.23 10.78
C THR A 176 2.45 -0.48 12.05
N ARG A 177 2.75 0.82 12.07
CA ARG A 177 2.55 1.70 13.21
C ARG A 177 1.36 2.61 12.95
N ALA A 178 0.41 2.61 13.87
CA ALA A 178 -0.69 3.56 13.86
C ALA A 178 -0.21 4.94 14.38
N PRO A 179 -0.96 6.03 14.13
CA PRO A 179 -0.59 7.38 14.60
C PRO A 179 -0.43 7.47 16.13
N CYS A 180 -1.14 6.59 16.85
CA CYS A 180 -1.09 6.40 18.31
C CYS A 180 0.18 5.66 18.78
N SER A 181 1.16 5.40 17.92
CA SER A 181 2.37 4.55 18.12
C SER A 181 2.14 3.05 18.39
N HIS A 182 0.91 2.56 18.46
CA HIS A 182 0.66 1.12 18.53
C HIS A 182 0.97 0.39 17.22
N GLU A 183 1.47 -0.84 17.34
CA GLU A 183 1.88 -1.66 16.20
C GLU A 183 0.85 -2.76 15.87
N TYR A 184 0.58 -2.96 14.59
CA TYR A 184 -0.35 -3.97 14.07
C TYR A 184 0.34 -4.87 13.07
N CYS A 185 0.14 -6.19 13.18
CA CYS A 185 0.53 -7.11 12.12
C CYS A 185 -0.40 -6.96 10.91
N ARG A 186 0.06 -7.46 9.75
CA ARG A 186 -0.72 -7.47 8.50
C ARG A 186 -2.15 -8.01 8.67
N GLY A 187 -2.29 -9.16 9.32
CA GLY A 187 -3.60 -9.82 9.51
C GLY A 187 -4.57 -8.96 10.31
N CYS A 188 -4.16 -8.53 11.51
CA CYS A 188 -5.02 -7.73 12.39
C CYS A 188 -5.38 -6.37 11.79
N LEU A 189 -4.47 -5.74 11.04
CA LEU A 189 -4.76 -4.49 10.36
C LEU A 189 -5.81 -4.67 9.26
N ASN A 190 -5.70 -5.71 8.42
CA ASN A 190 -6.70 -5.97 7.37
C ASN A 190 -8.07 -6.28 7.98
N GLU A 191 -8.12 -7.03 9.08
CA GLU A 191 -9.35 -7.31 9.80
C GLU A 191 -10.00 -6.03 10.37
N LEU A 192 -9.19 -5.15 10.97
CA LEU A 192 -9.67 -3.87 11.49
C LEU A 192 -10.31 -3.01 10.38
N PHE A 193 -9.66 -2.92 9.22
CA PHE A 193 -10.21 -2.22 8.06
C PHE A 193 -11.48 -2.91 7.54
N THR A 194 -11.49 -4.24 7.44
CA THR A 194 -12.65 -5.00 6.98
C THR A 194 -13.88 -4.75 7.86
N ARG A 195 -13.71 -4.78 9.19
CA ARG A 195 -14.80 -4.48 10.14
C ARG A 195 -15.33 -3.05 10.01
N SER A 196 -14.45 -2.09 9.71
CA SER A 196 -14.87 -0.71 9.47
C SER A 196 -15.72 -0.54 8.21
N LEU A 197 -15.63 -1.47 7.24
CA LEU A 197 -16.46 -1.45 6.03
C LEU A 197 -17.85 -2.04 6.28
N THR A 198 -17.95 -3.02 7.19
CA THR A 198 -19.22 -3.66 7.52
C THR A 198 -20.04 -2.85 8.51
N ASP A 199 -19.39 -2.19 9.48
CA ASP A 199 -20.05 -1.42 10.53
C ASP A 199 -19.71 0.07 10.39
N GLU A 200 -20.72 0.89 10.09
CA GLU A 200 -20.57 2.33 9.91
C GLU A 200 -20.11 3.05 11.19
N SER A 201 -20.40 2.51 12.38
CA SER A 201 -19.96 3.10 13.66
C SER A 201 -18.45 3.00 13.87
N LEU A 202 -17.83 1.99 13.26
CA LEU A 202 -16.39 1.72 13.29
C LEU A 202 -15.65 2.44 12.16
N PHE A 203 -16.35 3.14 11.27
CA PHE A 203 -15.73 3.93 10.21
C PHE A 203 -15.44 5.37 10.68
N PRO A 204 -14.27 5.96 10.34
CA PRO A 204 -13.08 5.29 9.83
C PRO A 204 -12.43 4.41 10.92
N PRO A 205 -11.59 3.42 10.55
CA PRO A 205 -10.87 2.59 11.51
C PRO A 205 -9.95 3.46 12.37
N ARG A 206 -10.02 3.28 13.69
CA ARG A 206 -9.32 4.10 14.69
C ARG A 206 -8.46 3.24 15.61
N CYS A 207 -7.33 3.80 16.05
CA CYS A 207 -6.55 3.34 17.20
C CYS A 207 -6.53 4.46 18.25
N CYS A 208 -6.89 4.17 19.50
CA CYS A 208 -6.91 5.18 20.58
C CYS A 208 -7.68 6.47 20.22
N GLY A 209 -8.75 6.34 19.42
CA GLY A 209 -9.54 7.46 18.90
C GLY A 209 -8.95 8.17 17.69
N GLN A 210 -7.70 7.87 17.29
CA GLN A 210 -7.06 8.46 16.11
C GLN A 210 -7.33 7.61 14.86
N ALA A 211 -7.75 8.25 13.77
CA ALA A 211 -8.01 7.56 12.50
C ALA A 211 -6.70 7.00 11.91
N ILE A 212 -6.73 5.73 11.49
CA ILE A 212 -5.57 5.09 10.87
C ILE A 212 -5.57 5.42 9.37
N PRO A 213 -4.55 6.14 8.85
CA PRO A 213 -4.54 6.58 7.45
C PRO A 213 -4.28 5.42 6.49
N VAL A 214 -5.18 5.24 5.51
CA VAL A 214 -5.07 4.14 4.52
C VAL A 214 -3.84 4.27 3.62
N GLN A 215 -3.44 5.50 3.24
CA GLN A 215 -2.31 5.75 2.34
C GLN A 215 -0.98 5.30 2.95
N ALA A 216 -0.69 5.71 4.19
CA ALA A 216 0.54 5.32 4.89
C ALA A 216 0.62 3.80 5.14
N ASN A 217 -0.53 3.13 5.18
CA ASN A 217 -0.63 1.70 5.47
C ASN A 217 -0.86 0.83 4.21
N ARG A 218 -0.79 1.41 3.01
CA ARG A 218 -1.15 0.72 1.75
C ARG A 218 -0.34 -0.57 1.51
N PHE A 219 0.93 -0.62 1.93
CA PHE A 219 1.81 -1.80 1.80
C PHE A 219 1.43 -2.98 2.71
N PHE A 220 0.58 -2.73 3.70
CA PHE A 220 0.10 -3.73 4.65
C PHE A 220 -1.35 -4.16 4.38
N LEU A 221 -2.04 -3.47 3.47
CA LEU A 221 -3.43 -3.71 3.11
C LEU A 221 -3.51 -4.34 1.72
N SER A 222 -4.47 -5.25 1.51
CA SER A 222 -4.71 -5.78 0.16
C SER A 222 -5.23 -4.68 -0.78
N SER A 223 -4.87 -4.74 -2.06
CA SER A 223 -5.33 -3.78 -3.09
C SER A 223 -6.85 -3.70 -3.17
N LYS A 224 -7.52 -4.85 -3.05
CA LYS A 224 -8.98 -4.96 -2.98
C LYS A 224 -9.54 -4.18 -1.80
N LEU A 225 -9.02 -4.40 -0.59
CA LEU A 225 -9.49 -3.74 0.62
C LEU A 225 -9.29 -2.22 0.57
N VAL A 226 -8.17 -1.76 0.01
CA VAL A 226 -7.94 -0.32 -0.19
C VAL A 226 -8.96 0.28 -1.15
N GLY A 227 -9.31 -0.42 -2.24
CA GLY A 227 -10.35 0.02 -3.17
C GLY A 227 -11.73 0.09 -2.51
N GLU A 228 -12.10 -0.92 -1.74
CA GLU A 228 -13.36 -0.95 -0.99
C GLU A 228 -13.44 0.17 0.06
N TYR A 229 -12.34 0.41 0.77
CA TYR A 229 -12.24 1.52 1.73
C TYR A 229 -12.38 2.88 1.07
N GLN A 230 -11.73 3.11 -0.09
CA GLN A 230 -11.87 4.37 -0.81
C GLN A 230 -13.31 4.59 -1.30
N ALA A 231 -13.98 3.54 -1.78
CA ALA A 231 -15.38 3.61 -2.17
C ALA A 231 -16.29 3.91 -0.97
N LYS A 232 -16.09 3.23 0.16
CA LYS A 232 -16.86 3.48 1.39
C LYS A 232 -16.57 4.86 1.96
N LYS A 233 -15.32 5.34 1.89
CA LYS A 233 -14.96 6.70 2.30
C LYS A 233 -15.73 7.75 1.50
N LEU A 234 -15.78 7.61 0.17
CA LEU A 234 -16.57 8.51 -0.67
C LEU A 234 -18.05 8.49 -0.29
N GLU A 235 -18.62 7.31 -0.04
CA GLU A 235 -19.99 7.17 0.45
C GLU A 235 -20.20 7.89 1.78
N MET A 236 -19.29 7.69 2.74
CA MET A 236 -19.39 8.25 4.08
C MET A 236 -19.23 9.78 4.10
N ASP A 237 -18.33 10.31 3.27
CA ASP A 237 -18.05 11.74 3.12
C ASP A 237 -19.15 12.47 2.30
N THR A 238 -19.97 11.73 1.54
CA THR A 238 -21.06 12.30 0.74
C THR A 238 -22.25 12.65 1.64
N PRO A 239 -22.67 13.93 1.70
CA PRO A 239 -23.92 14.30 2.37
C PRO A 239 -25.13 13.83 1.53
N ASN A 240 -26.23 13.49 2.19
CA ASN A 240 -27.48 13.03 1.53
C ASN A 240 -27.22 11.87 0.54
N ARG A 241 -26.57 10.82 1.02
CA ARG A 241 -26.19 9.63 0.24
C ARG A 241 -27.41 9.06 -0.49
N THR A 242 -27.24 8.84 -1.79
CA THR A 242 -28.25 8.22 -2.63
C THR A 242 -27.86 6.78 -2.93
N TYR A 243 -28.79 5.85 -2.75
CA TYR A 243 -28.59 4.43 -3.02
C TYR A 243 -29.53 3.99 -4.12
N CYS A 244 -29.12 2.99 -4.91
CA CYS A 244 -29.98 2.40 -5.92
C CYS A 244 -31.25 1.83 -5.28
N HIS A 245 -32.42 2.21 -5.79
CA HIS A 245 -33.72 1.75 -5.28
C HIS A 245 -33.94 0.23 -5.44
N GLN A 246 -33.23 -0.42 -6.37
CA GLN A 246 -33.40 -1.84 -6.61
C GLN A 246 -32.91 -2.65 -5.39
N PRO A 247 -33.77 -3.41 -4.68
CA PRO A 247 -33.40 -4.05 -3.41
C PRO A 247 -32.25 -5.05 -3.54
N SER A 248 -32.15 -5.74 -4.68
CA SER A 248 -31.05 -6.67 -4.99
C SER A 248 -29.73 -5.96 -5.30
N CYS A 249 -29.75 -4.65 -5.55
CA CYS A 249 -28.57 -3.86 -5.87
C CYS A 249 -28.14 -3.00 -4.67
N SER A 250 -29.02 -2.12 -4.18
CA SER A 250 -28.85 -1.22 -3.02
C SER A 250 -27.48 -0.53 -2.92
N LYS A 251 -26.82 -0.33 -4.06
CA LYS A 251 -25.44 0.19 -4.12
C LYS A 251 -25.48 1.70 -4.06
N PHE A 252 -24.53 2.29 -3.35
CA PHE A 252 -24.31 3.73 -3.34
C PHE A 252 -24.13 4.26 -4.77
N ILE A 253 -24.77 5.38 -5.08
CA ILE A 253 -24.67 6.12 -6.34
C ILE A 253 -23.81 7.37 -6.07
N PRO A 254 -22.57 7.41 -6.59
CA PRO A 254 -21.71 8.58 -6.42
C PRO A 254 -22.33 9.85 -7.02
N PRO A 255 -22.10 11.04 -6.42
CA PRO A 255 -22.69 12.30 -6.88
C PRO A 255 -22.47 12.63 -8.35
N GLN A 256 -21.32 12.23 -8.92
CA GLN A 256 -21.02 12.44 -10.34
C GLN A 256 -21.94 11.69 -11.31
N PHE A 257 -22.73 10.73 -10.83
CA PHE A 257 -23.72 9.99 -11.61
C PHE A 257 -25.15 10.46 -11.35
N ILE A 258 -25.32 11.60 -10.68
CA ILE A 258 -26.59 12.24 -10.40
C ILE A 258 -26.67 13.54 -11.21
N GLY A 259 -27.61 13.60 -12.14
CA GLY A 259 -27.91 14.79 -12.95
C GLY A 259 -29.41 14.95 -13.10
N ASP A 260 -29.89 16.20 -13.14
CA ASP A 260 -31.32 16.55 -13.25
C ASP A 260 -32.21 15.79 -12.23
N ASP A 261 -31.75 15.68 -10.98
CA ASP A 261 -32.42 14.93 -9.90
C ASP A 261 -32.68 13.44 -10.21
N VAL A 262 -31.84 12.84 -11.07
CA VAL A 262 -31.87 11.40 -11.37
C VAL A 262 -30.46 10.81 -11.28
N GLY A 263 -30.26 9.90 -10.33
CA GLY A 263 -29.06 9.10 -10.16
C GLY A 263 -29.08 7.83 -11.00
N THR A 264 -28.03 7.59 -11.79
CA THR A 264 -27.89 6.35 -12.57
C THR A 264 -26.95 5.36 -11.86
N CYS A 265 -27.45 4.16 -11.52
CA CYS A 265 -26.63 3.16 -10.86
C CYS A 265 -25.57 2.57 -11.80
N VAL A 266 -24.30 2.64 -11.40
CA VAL A 266 -23.18 2.08 -12.18
C VAL A 266 -23.25 0.56 -12.36
N ARG A 267 -23.85 -0.16 -11.40
CA ARG A 267 -23.92 -1.64 -11.40
C ARG A 267 -25.05 -2.18 -12.28
N CYS A 268 -26.28 -1.74 -12.05
CA CYS A 268 -27.47 -2.29 -12.71
C CYS A 268 -28.11 -1.35 -13.74
N LYS A 269 -27.57 -0.13 -13.90
CA LYS A 269 -28.07 0.93 -14.82
C LYS A 269 -29.47 1.45 -14.50
N ALA A 270 -30.07 1.04 -13.39
CA ALA A 270 -31.35 1.56 -12.93
C ALA A 270 -31.24 3.05 -12.57
N LYS A 271 -32.26 3.83 -12.93
CA LYS A 271 -32.41 5.26 -12.58
C LYS A 271 -33.11 5.39 -11.24
N THR A 272 -32.58 6.23 -10.35
CA THR A 272 -33.11 6.44 -9.00
C THR A 272 -33.22 7.93 -8.73
N GLU A 273 -34.38 8.38 -8.28
CA GLU A 273 -34.57 9.77 -7.85
C GLU A 273 -33.99 9.94 -6.44
N PRO A 274 -33.03 10.86 -6.23
CA PRO A 274 -32.49 11.16 -4.91
C PRO A 274 -33.59 11.67 -3.98
N PRO A 275 -33.51 11.40 -2.66
CA PRO A 275 -34.43 12.02 -1.72
C PRO A 275 -34.29 13.54 -1.75
N THR A 276 -35.37 14.25 -2.11
CA THR A 276 -35.40 15.71 -2.14
C THR A 276 -35.10 16.30 -0.75
N LEU A 277 -34.57 17.53 -0.69
CA LEU A 277 -34.28 18.23 0.57
C LEU A 277 -35.50 18.23 1.53
N GLY A 278 -36.72 18.33 1.01
CA GLY A 278 -37.95 18.29 1.80
C GLY A 278 -38.22 16.92 2.47
N THR A 279 -37.91 15.81 1.79
CA THR A 279 -38.04 14.46 2.34
C THR A 279 -37.00 14.18 3.42
N VAL A 280 -35.76 14.64 3.22
CA VAL A 280 -34.68 14.50 4.23
C VAL A 280 -34.98 15.31 5.50
N GLN A 281 -35.57 16.51 5.37
CA GLN A 281 -35.98 17.34 6.50
C GLN A 281 -37.07 16.65 7.34
N ARG A 282 -38.08 16.05 6.69
CA ARG A 282 -39.14 15.28 7.37
C ARG A 282 -38.60 14.04 8.08
N ILE A 283 -37.68 13.29 7.48
CA ILE A 283 -37.07 12.10 8.11
C ILE A 283 -36.23 12.49 9.34
N ARG A 284 -35.50 13.61 9.29
CA ARG A 284 -34.76 14.14 10.46
C ARG A 284 -35.72 14.57 11.58
N GLN A 285 -36.85 15.17 11.23
CA GLN A 285 -37.88 15.59 12.19
C GLN A 285 -38.56 14.37 12.86
N PHE A 286 -38.82 13.30 12.10
CA PHE A 286 -39.32 12.03 12.62
C PHE A 286 -38.33 11.33 13.58
N LYS A 287 -37.03 11.28 13.25
CA LYS A 287 -36.01 10.74 14.16
C LYS A 287 -35.90 11.52 15.48
N SER A 288 -35.96 12.85 15.40
CA SER A 288 -35.99 13.72 16.59
C SER A 288 -37.23 13.47 17.46
N CYS A 289 -38.38 13.16 16.85
CA CYS A 289 -39.61 12.86 17.59
C CYS A 289 -39.55 11.49 18.29
N PHE A 290 -38.96 10.49 17.61
CA PHE A 290 -38.77 9.15 18.16
C PHE A 290 -37.76 9.10 19.33
N GLU A 291 -36.66 9.87 19.23
CA GLU A 291 -35.71 10.03 20.35
C GLU A 291 -36.30 10.79 21.55
N TRP A 292 -37.26 11.69 21.32
CA TRP A 292 -37.97 12.37 22.40
C TRP A 292 -38.95 11.43 23.14
N GLN A 293 -39.59 10.52 22.39
CA GLN A 293 -40.52 9.53 22.94
C GLN A 293 -39.81 8.49 23.82
N LEU A 294 -38.63 7.98 23.40
CA LEU A 294 -37.80 7.10 24.21
C LEU A 294 -37.25 7.75 25.49
N ARG A 295 -37.22 9.09 25.55
CA ARG A 295 -36.74 9.86 26.71
C ARG A 295 -37.84 10.15 27.73
N THR A 296 -39.11 10.02 27.36
CA THR A 296 -40.28 10.32 28.20
C THR A 296 -40.96 9.09 28.79
N ASP A 297 -40.64 7.88 28.30
CA ASP A 297 -41.03 6.61 28.95
C ASP A 297 -40.31 6.35 30.29
N GLY A 298 -39.39 7.25 30.68
CA GLY A 298 -38.82 7.37 32.01
C GLY A 298 -39.61 8.34 32.89
N ASN A 299 -40.81 7.94 33.32
CA ASN A 299 -41.40 8.32 34.62
C ASN A 299 -42.20 9.63 34.77
N ASP A 300 -42.98 10.10 33.79
CA ASP A 300 -44.03 11.10 34.08
C ASP A 300 -45.31 10.94 33.24
N ALA A 301 -46.46 11.07 33.90
CA ALA A 301 -47.79 10.85 33.34
C ALA A 301 -48.14 11.85 32.22
N ILE A 302 -48.31 11.35 31.00
CA ILE A 302 -48.73 12.12 29.82
C ILE A 302 -50.21 12.49 29.96
N ARG A 303 -50.53 13.80 30.01
CA ARG A 303 -51.90 14.32 29.94
C ARG A 303 -52.40 14.22 28.50
N ALA A 304 -53.69 13.89 28.36
CA ALA A 304 -54.36 13.53 27.09
C ALA A 304 -54.47 14.64 26.03
N THR A 305 -53.75 15.76 26.13
CA THR A 305 -53.79 16.86 25.16
C THR A 305 -52.67 16.80 24.10
N ASP A 306 -51.66 15.94 24.27
CA ASP A 306 -50.49 15.91 23.38
C ASP A 306 -50.64 14.95 22.18
N TRP A 307 -51.76 14.23 22.09
CA TRP A 307 -52.04 13.29 21.00
C TRP A 307 -52.46 13.96 19.68
N LEU A 308 -52.84 15.24 19.70
CA LEU A 308 -53.33 15.95 18.51
C LEU A 308 -52.23 16.38 17.53
N ILE A 309 -50.94 16.24 17.89
CA ILE A 309 -49.83 16.60 16.99
C ILE A 309 -49.36 15.40 16.15
N CYS A 310 -49.64 14.16 16.57
CA CYS A 310 -49.17 12.95 15.86
C CYS A 310 -50.12 12.47 14.75
N ASP A 311 -51.41 12.77 14.85
CA ASP A 311 -52.43 12.17 13.95
C ASP A 311 -52.50 12.83 12.56
N MET A 312 -51.90 14.02 12.37
CA MET A 312 -51.83 14.66 11.05
C MET A 312 -50.67 14.18 10.17
N ALA A 313 -49.78 13.33 10.67
CA ALA A 313 -48.59 12.89 9.92
C ALA A 313 -48.73 11.49 9.28
N VAL A 314 -49.85 10.78 9.48
CA VAL A 314 -50.06 9.41 8.96
C VAL A 314 -51.02 9.35 7.76
N THR A 315 -51.61 10.49 7.35
CA THR A 315 -52.45 10.52 6.15
C THR A 315 -51.81 11.40 5.08
N ILE A 316 -51.05 10.77 4.17
CA ILE A 316 -50.85 11.04 2.73
C ILE A 316 -49.66 10.19 2.25
#